data_AF-A0A955G0V8-F1
#
_entry.id   AF-A0A955G0V8-F1
#
_cell.length_a   1.000
_cell.length_b   1.000
_cell.length_c   1.000
_cell.angle_alpha   90.00
_cell.angle_beta   90.00
_cell.angle_gamma   90.00
#
_symmetry.space_group_name_H-M   'P 1'
#
loop_
_entity.id
_entity.type
_entity.pdbx_description
1 polymer ?
#
loop_
_entity_poly.entity_id
_entity_poly.type
_entity_poly.pdbx_seq_one_letter_code
_entity_poly.pdbx_strand_id
1 'polypeptide(L)' 'EVYGDAAEYFDPLDVDAMASSIENIISNEALRVALVKKGYLQVKKYSWKKMAKQTHEVYENTLRSINKSA' A
#
# COMPACT_ATOMS: atom_id res chain seq x y z
N GLU A 1 -1.79 -7.17 1.93
CA GLU A 1 -0.75 -6.22 1.49
C GLU A 1 -1.32 -4.87 1.06
N VAL A 2 -0.49 -3.80 1.06
CA VAL A 2 -0.91 -2.41 0.74
C VAL A 2 -1.47 -2.27 -0.68
N TYR A 3 -0.89 -2.99 -1.64
CA TYR A 3 -1.29 -2.89 -3.05
C TYR A 3 -2.54 -3.69 -3.41
N GLY A 4 -3.00 -4.62 -2.55
CA GLY A 4 -4.15 -5.47 -2.83
C GLY A 4 -4.09 -6.13 -4.21
N ASP A 5 -5.22 -6.26 -4.91
CA ASP A 5 -5.26 -6.89 -6.22
C ASP A 5 -4.68 -6.04 -7.37
N ALA A 6 -4.05 -4.90 -7.06
CA ALA A 6 -3.47 -3.96 -8.02
C ALA A 6 -1.98 -4.22 -8.32
N ALA A 7 -1.40 -5.28 -7.75
CA ALA A 7 -0.03 -5.69 -8.02
C ALA A 7 0.01 -7.17 -8.43
N GLU A 8 1.01 -7.51 -9.23
CA GLU A 8 1.47 -8.89 -9.38
C GLU A 8 2.41 -9.20 -8.21
N TYR A 9 2.19 -10.30 -7.51
CA TYR A 9 3.03 -10.73 -6.40
C TYR A 9 3.91 -11.90 -6.81
N PHE A 10 5.08 -11.98 -6.18
CA PHE A 10 6.03 -13.07 -6.30
C PHE A 10 6.64 -13.36 -4.92
N ASP A 11 7.25 -14.53 -4.75
CA ASP A 11 8.01 -14.85 -3.54
C ASP A 11 9.34 -14.06 -3.56
N PRO A 12 9.64 -13.24 -2.55
CA PRO A 12 10.87 -12.45 -2.52
C PRO A 12 12.15 -13.29 -2.40
N LEU A 13 12.05 -14.57 -2.03
CA LEU A 13 13.18 -15.49 -1.96
C LEU A 13 13.35 -16.34 -3.23
N ASP A 14 12.48 -16.17 -4.21
CA ASP A 14 12.50 -16.87 -5.49
C ASP A 14 12.81 -15.88 -6.63
N VAL A 15 14.04 -15.96 -7.12
CA VAL A 15 14.54 -15.09 -8.21
C VAL A 15 13.84 -15.40 -9.53
N ASP A 16 13.52 -16.67 -9.79
CA ASP A 16 12.88 -17.09 -11.04
C ASP A 16 11.42 -16.64 -11.08
N ALA A 17 10.72 -16.72 -9.94
CA ALA A 17 9.38 -16.17 -9.79
C ALA A 17 9.37 -14.65 -10.01
N MET A 18 10.32 -13.92 -9.41
CA MET A 18 10.45 -12.47 -9.62
C MET A 18 10.66 -12.12 -11.11
N ALA A 19 11.61 -12.80 -11.77
CA ALA A 19 11.90 -12.58 -13.18
C ALA A 19 10.68 -12.87 -14.06
N SER A 20 9.97 -13.98 -13.79
CA SER A 20 8.77 -14.38 -14.52
C SER A 20 7.63 -13.37 -14.36
N SER A 21 7.40 -12.85 -13.14
CA SER A 21 6.39 -11.82 -12.90
C SER A 21 6.70 -10.50 -13.62
N ILE A 22 7.98 -10.10 -13.65
CA ILE A 22 8.40 -8.90 -14.40
C ILE A 22 8.18 -9.10 -15.90
N GLU A 23 8.61 -10.24 -16.45
CA GLU A 23 8.44 -10.57 -17.88
C GLU A 23 6.95 -10.62 -18.28
N ASN A 24 6.10 -11.19 -17.43
CA ASN A 24 4.65 -11.23 -17.65
C ASN A 24 4.06 -9.82 -17.73
N ILE A 25 4.44 -8.89 -16.85
CA ILE A 25 3.96 -7.49 -16.91
C ILE A 25 4.43 -6.76 -18.18
N ILE A 26 5.67 -7.01 -18.61
CA ILE A 26 6.24 -6.37 -19.80
C ILE A 26 5.53 -6.89 -21.07
N SER A 27 5.43 -8.21 -21.20
CA SER A 27 4.90 -8.88 -22.40
C SER A 27 3.37 -8.88 -22.49
N ASN A 28 2.65 -8.84 -21.36
CA ASN A 28 1.19 -8.91 -21.32
C ASN A 28 0.56 -7.51 -21.12
N GLU A 29 0.23 -6.84 -22.22
CA GLU A 29 -0.41 -5.52 -22.19
C GLU A 29 -1.76 -5.52 -21.48
N ALA A 30 -2.59 -6.56 -21.67
CA ALA A 30 -3.91 -6.63 -21.05
C ALA A 30 -3.81 -6.70 -19.52
N LEU A 31 -2.89 -7.52 -19.00
CA LEU A 31 -2.59 -7.58 -17.57
C LEU A 31 -2.12 -6.23 -17.04
N ARG A 32 -1.16 -5.60 -17.74
CA ARG A 32 -0.61 -4.29 -17.34
C ARG A 32 -1.70 -3.22 -17.26
N VAL A 33 -2.56 -3.12 -18.28
CA VAL A 33 -3.68 -2.17 -18.29
C VAL A 33 -4.66 -2.44 -17.15
N ALA A 34 -4.95 -3.71 -16.87
CA ALA A 34 -5.82 -4.10 -15.76
C ALA A 34 -5.22 -3.70 -14.40
N LEU A 35 -3.93 -3.98 -14.16
CA LEU A 35 -3.23 -3.61 -12.92
C LEU A 35 -3.17 -2.10 -12.74
N VAL A 36 -2.88 -1.33 -13.80
CA VAL A 36 -2.90 0.15 -13.75
C VAL A 36 -4.27 0.67 -13.32
N LYS A 37 -5.36 0.17 -13.93
CA LYS A 37 -6.73 0.55 -13.55
C LYS A 37 -7.02 0.24 -12.09
N LYS A 38 -6.63 -0.96 -11.62
CA LYS A 38 -6.79 -1.35 -10.22
C LYS A 38 -5.95 -0.47 -9.29
N GLY A 39 -4.74 -0.07 -9.69
CA GLY A 39 -3.86 0.83 -8.94
C GLY A 39 -4.51 2.19 -8.68
N TYR A 40 -5.12 2.78 -9.72
CA TYR A 40 -5.89 4.03 -9.57
C TYR A 40 -7.12 3.89 -8.66
N LEU A 41 -7.72 2.70 -8.57
CA LEU A 41 -8.80 2.44 -7.61
C LEU A 41 -8.26 2.23 -6.19
N GLN A 42 -7.13 1.53 -6.05
CA GLN A 42 -6.50 1.23 -4.78
C GLN A 42 -5.99 2.50 -4.08
N VAL A 43 -5.33 3.41 -4.81
CA VAL A 43 -4.77 4.65 -4.23
C VAL A 43 -5.85 5.55 -3.61
N LYS A 44 -7.09 5.50 -4.12
CA LYS A 44 -8.23 6.27 -3.58
C LYS A 44 -8.64 5.86 -2.17
N LYS A 45 -8.22 4.67 -1.70
CA LYS A 45 -8.48 4.21 -0.32
C LYS A 45 -7.62 4.92 0.71
N TYR A 46 -6.55 5.59 0.30
CA TYR A 46 -5.55 6.18 1.19
C TYR A 46 -5.56 7.71 1.11
N SER A 47 -5.28 8.37 2.24
CA SER A 47 -5.27 9.83 2.33
C SER A 47 -4.25 10.31 3.36
N TRP A 48 -3.27 11.09 2.90
CA TRP A 48 -2.28 11.74 3.77
C TRP A 48 -2.92 12.64 4.82
N LYS A 49 -3.97 13.40 4.45
CA LYS A 49 -4.71 14.25 5.39
C LYS A 49 -5.37 13.44 6.49
N LYS A 50 -6.00 12.31 6.13
CA LYS A 50 -6.62 11.40 7.10
C LYS A 50 -5.57 10.82 8.05
N MET A 51 -4.46 10.31 7.50
CA MET A 51 -3.36 9.78 8.29
C MET A 51 -2.81 10.83 9.27
N ALA A 52 -2.47 12.04 8.79
CA ALA A 52 -1.93 13.10 9.63
C ALA A 52 -2.86 13.47 10.78
N LYS A 53 -4.18 13.56 10.51
CA LYS A 53 -5.18 13.82 11.55
C LYS A 53 -5.21 12.72 12.60
N GLN A 54 -5.27 11.46 12.18
CA GLN A 54 -5.33 10.31 13.08
C GLN A 54 -4.04 10.18 13.92
N THR A 55 -2.88 10.37 13.30
CA THR A 55 -1.58 10.37 14.00
C THR A 55 -1.50 11.49 15.04
N HIS A 56 -1.94 12.70 14.69
CA HIS A 56 -1.96 13.82 15.62
C HIS A 56 -2.91 13.58 16.81
N GLU A 57 -4.08 13.00 16.58
CA GLU A 57 -5.03 12.63 17.65
C GLU A 57 -4.41 11.63 18.65
N VAL A 58 -3.62 10.67 18.17
CA VAL A 58 -2.90 9.73 19.05
C VAL A 58 -1.85 10.46 19.89
N TYR A 59 -1.08 11.38 19.32
CA TYR A 59 -0.10 12.19 20.05
C TYR A 59 -0.77 13.04 21.14
N GLU A 60 -1.84 13.75 20.80
CA GLU A 60 -2.61 14.55 21.75
C GLU A 60 -3.18 13.71 22.90
N ASN A 61 -3.74 12.54 22.59
CA ASN A 61 -4.29 11.63 23.60
C ASN A 61 -3.21 11.11 24.55
N THR A 62 -2.02 10.83 24.03
CA THR A 62 -0.87 10.35 24.82
C THR A 62 -0.33 11.45 25.73
N LEU A 63 -0.19 12.68 25.23
CA LEU A 63 0.23 13.81 26.05
C LEU A 63 -0.76 14.13 27.16
N ARG A 64 -2.07 14.05 26.88
CA ARG A 64 -3.12 14.24 27.89
C ARG A 64 -3.13 13.15 28.96
N SER A 65 -2.86 11.88 28.61
CA SER A 65 -2.83 10.80 29.60
C SER A 65 -1.62 10.91 30.55
N ILE A 66 -0.46 11.33 30.03
CA ILE A 66 0.73 11.62 30.83
C ILE A 66 0.43 12.74 31.83
N ASN A 67 -0.14 13.85 31.37
CA ASN A 67 -0.43 15.01 32.22
C ASN A 67 -1.53 14.77 33.28
N LYS A 68 -2.35 13.71 33.14
CA LYS A 68 -3.35 13.32 34.14
C LYS A 68 -2.81 12.36 35.20
N SER A 69 -1.65 11.76 34.96
CA SER A 69 -1.02 10.77 35.84
C SER A 69 0.08 11.37 36.73
N ALA A 70 0.36 12.66 36.54
CA ALA A 70 1.24 13.51 37.36
C ALA A 70 0.39 14.45 38.22
#